data_AF-A0A938NGM2-F1
#
_entry.id   AF-A0A938NGM2-F1
#
_cell.length_a   1.000
_cell.length_b   1.000
_cell.length_c   1.000
_cell.angle_alpha   90.00
_cell.angle_beta   90.00
_cell.angle_gamma   90.00
#
_symmetry.space_group_name_H-M   'P 1'
#
loop_
_entity.id
_entity.type
_entity.pdbx_description
1 polymer ?
#
loop_
_entity_poly.entity_id
_entity_poly.type
_entity_poly.pdbx_seq_one_letter_code
_entity_poly.pdbx_strand_id
1 'polypeptide(L)'
;MRRRHLLLASFVALAAVLLLGPATAREELGDYIVLSWNDLGMHCMNQDHSQISILPPYNTLQAQVIRRGDAGSLPQLVGGGVTLDYSIPGNTYSVGKTNFWSYEDQLFGVNLPDNIGLTGHGLTGEFEWNGPDWAATGIPITPYTDAAPAVEDPYQQALVILRDGQGAELHRSRPVIPVSTEVNCVSSGCHSSVTNILNMHEDEGGFDPANQPILCAQCHGSTPLTGPNPGTAGWFSRRIHHRHDFK
;
A
#
# COMPACT_ATOMS: atom_id res chain seq x y z
N MET A 1 54.26 -33.83 -80.50
CA MET A 1 53.06 -33.94 -79.63
C MET A 1 53.46 -34.43 -78.24
N ARG A 2 53.52 -33.55 -77.24
CA ARG A 2 53.54 -33.92 -75.81
C ARG A 2 53.11 -32.69 -74.99
N ARG A 3 52.00 -32.85 -74.29
CA ARG A 3 51.37 -31.85 -73.42
C ARG A 3 52.29 -31.50 -72.26
N ARG A 4 52.45 -30.22 -71.95
CA ARG A 4 52.94 -29.74 -70.65
C ARG A 4 51.80 -28.98 -69.97
N HIS A 5 51.40 -29.50 -68.82
CA HIS A 5 50.37 -28.96 -67.94
C HIS A 5 50.92 -27.73 -67.21
N LEU A 6 50.20 -26.62 -67.24
CA LEU A 6 50.36 -25.53 -66.29
C LEU A 6 49.12 -25.50 -65.39
N LEU A 7 49.35 -25.75 -64.10
CA LEU A 7 48.37 -25.60 -63.02
C LEU A 7 48.25 -24.12 -62.68
N LEU A 8 47.07 -23.51 -62.87
CA LEU A 8 46.73 -22.23 -62.25
C LEU A 8 46.20 -22.49 -60.84
N ALA A 9 46.97 -22.15 -59.82
CA ALA A 9 46.50 -22.09 -58.45
C ALA A 9 45.65 -20.81 -58.27
N SER A 10 44.34 -20.97 -58.12
CA SER A 10 43.43 -19.88 -57.77
C SER A 10 43.48 -19.63 -56.27
N PHE A 11 44.07 -18.52 -55.83
CA PHE A 11 43.95 -18.03 -54.46
C PHE A 11 42.60 -17.32 -54.30
N VAL A 12 41.65 -17.98 -53.64
CA VAL A 12 40.41 -17.33 -53.18
C VAL A 12 40.72 -16.65 -51.85
N ALA A 13 40.80 -15.32 -51.85
CA ALA A 13 40.86 -14.53 -50.62
C ALA A 13 39.48 -14.53 -49.97
N LEU A 14 39.34 -15.25 -48.85
CA LEU A 14 38.10 -15.27 -48.06
C LEU A 14 38.05 -14.01 -47.19
N ALA A 15 37.30 -12.99 -47.64
CA ALA A 15 37.00 -11.83 -46.83
C ALA A 15 35.98 -12.24 -45.75
N ALA A 16 36.42 -12.28 -44.49
CA ALA A 16 35.55 -12.46 -43.34
C ALA A 16 34.71 -11.19 -43.15
N VAL A 17 33.47 -11.20 -43.64
CA VAL A 17 32.48 -10.18 -43.29
C VAL A 17 32.03 -10.47 -41.85
N LEU A 18 32.56 -9.73 -40.88
CA LEU A 18 31.99 -9.70 -39.54
C LEU A 18 30.59 -9.07 -39.64
N LEU A 19 29.56 -9.92 -39.61
CA LEU A 19 28.19 -9.52 -39.34
C LEU A 19 28.11 -9.06 -37.88
N LEU A 20 28.42 -7.79 -37.63
CA LEU A 20 28.01 -7.12 -36.40
C LEU A 20 26.48 -7.11 -36.39
N GLY A 21 25.89 -8.04 -35.63
CA GLY A 21 24.46 -7.99 -35.32
C GLY A 21 24.12 -6.62 -34.71
N PRO A 22 22.88 -6.13 -34.86
CA PRO A 22 22.51 -4.85 -34.31
C PRO A 22 22.79 -4.88 -32.81
N ALA A 23 23.65 -3.96 -32.34
CA ALA A 23 23.81 -3.74 -30.92
C ALA A 23 22.42 -3.38 -30.39
N THR A 24 21.84 -4.25 -29.57
CA THR A 24 20.62 -3.93 -28.85
C THR A 24 20.92 -2.70 -28.01
N ALA A 25 20.39 -1.55 -28.42
CA ALA A 25 20.52 -0.33 -27.64
C ALA A 25 20.02 -0.64 -26.23
N ARG A 26 20.89 -0.43 -25.24
CA ARG A 26 20.50 -0.58 -23.85
C ARG A 26 19.42 0.47 -23.59
N GLU A 27 18.31 0.05 -22.99
CA GLU A 27 17.28 0.99 -22.55
C GLU A 27 17.91 2.02 -21.60
N GLU A 28 17.73 3.31 -21.90
CA GLU A 28 18.14 4.39 -21.03
C GLU A 28 17.24 4.37 -19.78
N LEU A 29 17.79 3.94 -18.65
CA LEU A 29 17.04 3.62 -17.42
C LEU A 29 16.58 4.85 -16.61
N GLY A 30 16.68 6.06 -17.18
CA GLY A 30 16.47 7.34 -16.50
C GLY A 30 17.44 7.59 -15.34
N ASP A 31 17.46 8.83 -14.82
CA ASP A 31 18.37 9.21 -13.73
C ASP A 31 17.86 8.85 -12.34
N TYR A 32 16.57 8.53 -12.21
CA TYR A 32 15.91 8.30 -10.94
C TYR A 32 15.16 6.96 -10.93
N ILE A 33 15.03 6.39 -9.75
CA ILE A 33 14.12 5.28 -9.47
C ILE A 33 13.35 5.57 -8.18
N VAL A 34 12.05 5.29 -8.22
CA VAL A 34 11.20 5.24 -7.04
C VAL A 34 10.91 3.79 -6.73
N LEU A 35 11.27 3.36 -5.53
CA LEU A 35 10.82 2.10 -4.95
C LEU A 35 9.71 2.43 -3.97
N SER A 36 8.53 1.86 -4.14
CA SER A 36 7.37 2.14 -3.28
C SER A 36 6.64 0.86 -2.93
N TRP A 37 6.08 0.78 -1.73
CA TRP A 37 5.38 -0.40 -1.20
C TRP A 37 4.35 0.00 -0.13
N ASN A 38 3.43 -0.90 0.21
CA ASN A 38 2.61 -0.78 1.41
C ASN A 38 3.40 -1.31 2.63
N ASP A 39 3.27 -0.67 3.79
CA ASP A 39 3.92 -1.09 5.03
C ASP A 39 3.43 -2.46 5.56
N LEU A 40 2.20 -2.82 5.20
CA LEU A 40 1.54 -4.07 5.53
C LEU A 40 1.38 -4.96 4.28
N GLY A 41 0.94 -6.21 4.49
CA GLY A 41 0.53 -7.09 3.39
C GLY A 41 -0.93 -6.89 2.98
N MET A 42 -1.80 -6.63 3.96
CA MET A 42 -3.24 -6.36 3.79
C MET A 42 -3.71 -5.54 5.00
N HIS A 43 -4.29 -4.37 4.76
CA HIS A 43 -4.97 -3.65 5.84
C HIS A 43 -6.42 -4.11 5.94
N CYS A 44 -6.87 -4.50 7.13
CA CYS A 44 -8.28 -4.82 7.34
C CYS A 44 -9.01 -3.55 7.80
N MET A 45 -10.22 -3.31 7.33
CA MET A 45 -11.11 -2.28 7.87
C MET A 45 -12.47 -2.87 8.20
N ASN A 46 -13.22 -2.22 9.09
CA ASN A 46 -14.62 -2.59 9.29
C ASN A 46 -15.47 -2.14 8.10
N GLN A 47 -16.41 -2.98 7.68
CA GLN A 47 -17.42 -2.56 6.71
C GLN A 47 -18.44 -1.59 7.34
N ASP A 48 -18.79 -1.82 8.61
CA ASP A 48 -19.71 -1.00 9.39
C ASP A 48 -19.08 -0.62 10.73
N HIS A 49 -19.19 0.67 11.08
CA HIS A 49 -18.62 1.25 12.30
C HIS A 49 -19.67 1.60 13.36
N SER A 50 -20.95 1.27 13.15
CA SER A 50 -22.06 1.72 14.03
C SER A 50 -22.10 1.01 15.38
N GLN A 51 -21.52 -0.20 15.45
CA GLN A 51 -21.52 -1.01 16.67
C GLN A 51 -20.11 -1.19 17.24
N ILE A 52 -19.16 -1.56 16.39
CA ILE A 52 -17.75 -1.75 16.74
C ILE A 52 -16.83 -1.22 15.65
N SER A 53 -15.61 -0.86 16.03
CA SER A 53 -14.52 -0.60 15.11
C SER A 53 -13.25 -1.31 15.58
N ILE A 54 -12.71 -2.19 14.73
CA ILE A 54 -11.41 -2.84 14.92
C ILE A 54 -10.34 -1.97 14.29
N LEU A 55 -10.53 -1.61 13.02
CA LEU A 55 -9.65 -0.75 12.25
C LEU A 55 -10.48 0.15 11.32
N PRO A 56 -10.10 1.43 11.16
CA PRO A 56 -10.72 2.36 10.21
C PRO A 56 -10.25 2.07 8.77
N PRO A 57 -10.87 2.70 7.76
CA PRO A 57 -10.25 2.84 6.44
C PRO A 57 -8.88 3.47 6.61
N TYR A 58 -7.83 2.76 6.19
CA TYR A 58 -6.46 3.17 6.41
C TYR A 58 -5.53 2.38 5.49
N ASN A 59 -4.45 2.99 5.04
CA ASN A 59 -3.31 2.33 4.46
C ASN A 59 -2.09 3.25 4.55
N THR A 60 -0.88 2.69 4.53
CA THR A 60 0.36 3.47 4.45
C THR A 60 1.13 3.09 3.20
N LEU A 61 1.49 4.08 2.39
CA LEU A 61 2.51 3.90 1.36
C LEU A 61 3.86 4.38 1.90
N GLN A 62 4.89 3.59 1.63
CA GLN A 62 6.28 3.90 1.88
C GLN A 62 7.01 4.00 0.55
N ALA A 63 8.05 4.83 0.48
CA ALA A 63 8.90 4.91 -0.68
C ALA A 63 10.34 5.35 -0.37
N GLN A 64 11.25 4.94 -1.25
CA GLN A 64 12.60 5.47 -1.35
C GLN A 64 12.83 6.00 -2.76
N VAL A 65 13.34 7.23 -2.82
CA VAL A 65 13.76 7.87 -4.07
C VAL A 65 15.27 7.79 -4.16
N ILE A 66 15.75 7.19 -5.24
CA ILE A 66 17.18 6.99 -5.47
C ILE A 66 17.54 7.68 -6.79
N ARG A 67 18.49 8.62 -6.73
CA ARG A 67 19.22 9.06 -7.92
C ARG A 67 20.24 7.99 -8.26
N ARG A 68 20.17 7.47 -9.49
CA ARG A 68 21.09 6.44 -9.96
C ARG A 68 22.51 7.00 -9.98
N GLY A 69 23.44 6.16 -9.55
CA GLY A 69 24.86 6.39 -9.77
C GLY A 69 25.30 5.87 -11.13
N ASP A 70 26.58 6.02 -11.42
CA ASP A 70 27.26 5.51 -12.60
C ASP A 70 28.60 4.87 -12.23
N ALA A 71 29.51 4.69 -13.20
CA ALA A 71 30.82 4.12 -12.94
C ALA A 71 31.70 4.97 -11.99
N GLY A 72 31.39 6.26 -11.82
CA GLY A 72 32.15 7.20 -10.99
C GLY A 72 31.40 7.70 -9.76
N SER A 73 30.11 7.37 -9.60
CA SER A 73 29.27 7.88 -8.52
C SER A 73 28.39 6.78 -7.93
N LEU A 74 28.27 6.76 -6.60
CA LEU A 74 27.35 5.85 -5.91
C LEU A 74 25.91 6.38 -6.02
N PRO A 75 24.89 5.49 -6.03
CA PRO A 75 23.49 5.92 -5.91
C PRO A 75 23.26 6.71 -4.62
N GLN A 76 22.35 7.69 -4.68
CA GLN A 76 22.06 8.57 -3.55
C GLN A 76 20.55 8.61 -3.25
N LEU A 77 20.20 8.60 -1.96
CA LEU A 77 18.84 8.89 -1.53
C LEU A 77 18.52 10.35 -1.76
N VAL A 78 17.30 10.62 -2.22
CA VAL A 78 16.82 11.97 -2.57
C VAL A 78 15.64 12.33 -1.70
N GLY A 79 15.77 13.42 -0.95
CA GLY A 79 14.74 13.97 -0.08
C GLY A 79 14.34 15.42 -0.37
N GLY A 80 15.05 16.10 -1.27
CA GLY A 80 14.88 17.54 -1.51
C GLY A 80 15.02 17.90 -2.98
N GLY A 81 14.40 19.02 -3.36
CA GLY A 81 14.34 19.47 -4.76
C GLY A 81 13.42 18.63 -5.65
N VAL A 82 12.64 17.73 -5.06
CA VAL A 82 11.68 16.85 -5.71
C VAL A 82 10.40 16.79 -4.88
N THR A 83 9.29 16.42 -5.52
CA THR A 83 8.05 16.02 -4.84
C THR A 83 7.72 14.58 -5.19
N LEU A 84 7.02 13.90 -4.29
CA LEU A 84 6.53 12.54 -4.51
C LEU A 84 5.03 12.52 -4.26
N ASP A 85 4.26 12.40 -5.34
CA ASP A 85 2.80 12.38 -5.31
C ASP A 85 2.29 10.95 -5.30
N TYR A 86 1.15 10.69 -4.66
CA TYR A 86 0.36 9.48 -4.87
C TYR A 86 -1.08 9.80 -5.29
N SER A 87 -1.68 8.82 -5.94
CA SER A 87 -3.11 8.76 -6.22
C SER A 87 -3.57 7.31 -6.26
N ILE A 88 -4.88 7.08 -6.15
CA ILE A 88 -5.48 5.75 -6.30
C ILE A 88 -6.41 5.77 -7.52
N PRO A 89 -5.90 5.42 -8.72
CA PRO A 89 -6.70 5.42 -9.93
C PRO A 89 -7.95 4.53 -9.79
N GLY A 90 -9.14 5.09 -10.03
CA GLY A 90 -10.40 4.36 -9.94
C GLY A 90 -11.02 4.28 -8.55
N ASN A 91 -10.40 4.89 -7.53
CA ASN A 91 -10.95 4.99 -6.18
C ASN A 91 -10.67 6.38 -5.60
N THR A 92 -11.48 7.35 -6.01
CA THR A 92 -11.25 8.77 -5.74
C THR A 92 -11.93 9.29 -4.47
N TYR A 93 -12.83 8.50 -3.90
CA TYR A 93 -13.55 8.84 -2.68
C TYR A 93 -13.88 7.58 -1.88
N SER A 94 -14.06 7.74 -0.58
CA SER A 94 -14.41 6.68 0.36
C SER A 94 -15.69 6.96 1.12
N VAL A 95 -16.07 8.23 1.28
CA VAL A 95 -17.36 8.62 1.87
C VAL A 95 -18.51 8.01 1.07
N GLY A 96 -19.47 7.37 1.75
CA GLY A 96 -20.57 6.66 1.08
C GLY A 96 -20.25 5.23 0.62
N LYS A 97 -18.99 4.77 0.73
CA LYS A 97 -18.61 3.35 0.63
C LYS A 97 -18.46 2.69 2.00
N THR A 98 -18.39 3.50 3.05
CA THR A 98 -18.37 3.15 4.47
C THR A 98 -19.05 4.27 5.26
N ASN A 99 -19.45 3.98 6.50
CA ASN A 99 -20.00 4.95 7.45
C ASN A 99 -18.96 5.48 8.45
N PHE A 100 -17.67 5.30 8.20
CA PHE A 100 -16.60 5.74 9.10
C PHE A 100 -16.73 7.21 9.54
N TRP A 101 -16.91 8.14 8.59
CA TRP A 101 -17.10 9.59 8.83
C TRP A 101 -18.43 9.96 9.53
N SER A 102 -19.24 8.99 9.95
CA SER A 102 -20.38 9.23 10.82
C SER A 102 -20.09 8.91 12.29
N TYR A 103 -18.96 8.25 12.57
CA TYR A 103 -18.64 7.65 13.87
C TYR A 103 -17.22 7.96 14.36
N GLU A 104 -16.40 8.64 13.57
CA GLU A 104 -15.00 8.95 13.86
C GLU A 104 -14.84 9.84 15.10
N ASP A 105 -15.76 10.77 15.36
CA ASP A 105 -15.75 11.58 16.59
C ASP A 105 -15.98 10.70 17.83
N GLN A 106 -16.95 9.79 17.77
CA GLN A 106 -17.24 8.89 18.89
C GLN A 106 -16.14 7.84 19.10
N LEU A 107 -15.54 7.36 18.01
CA LEU A 107 -14.52 6.30 18.04
C LEU A 107 -13.12 6.83 18.34
N PHE A 108 -12.76 7.99 17.81
CA PHE A 108 -11.39 8.52 17.81
C PHE A 108 -11.28 9.95 18.36
N GLY A 109 -12.38 10.62 18.68
CA GLY A 109 -12.37 11.99 19.23
C GLY A 109 -11.90 13.04 18.22
N VAL A 110 -12.13 12.80 16.93
CA VAL A 110 -11.70 13.67 15.83
C VAL A 110 -12.90 14.06 14.97
N ASN A 111 -12.81 15.22 14.30
CA ASN A 111 -13.78 15.67 13.31
C ASN A 111 -13.06 15.78 11.97
N LEU A 112 -13.14 14.73 11.15
CA LEU A 112 -12.39 14.65 9.89
C LEU A 112 -13.23 15.19 8.74
N PRO A 113 -12.64 15.95 7.80
CA PRO A 113 -13.29 16.19 6.53
C PRO A 113 -13.54 14.88 5.78
N ASP A 114 -14.60 14.84 4.98
CA ASP A 114 -14.90 13.71 4.10
C ASP A 114 -13.66 13.31 3.29
N ASN A 115 -13.41 11.99 3.20
CA ASN A 115 -12.31 11.40 2.44
C ASN A 115 -10.91 11.72 2.97
N ILE A 116 -10.79 12.32 4.15
CA ILE A 116 -9.52 12.53 4.85
C ILE A 116 -9.41 11.50 5.98
N GLY A 117 -8.26 10.83 6.05
CA GLY A 117 -7.98 9.83 7.07
C GLY A 117 -7.39 10.42 8.35
N LEU A 118 -7.15 9.56 9.34
CA LEU A 118 -6.73 9.94 10.70
C LEU A 118 -5.41 10.71 10.78
N THR A 119 -4.59 10.65 9.73
CA THR A 119 -3.28 11.31 9.62
C THR A 119 -3.29 12.49 8.65
N GLY A 120 -4.46 12.92 8.17
CA GLY A 120 -4.62 14.08 7.28
C GLY A 120 -4.46 13.79 5.79
N HIS A 121 -4.12 12.56 5.41
CA HIS A 121 -3.98 12.15 4.01
C HIS A 121 -5.35 11.79 3.38
N GLY A 122 -5.50 12.07 2.08
CA GLY A 122 -6.66 11.69 1.28
C GLY A 122 -6.38 10.53 0.32
N LEU A 123 -7.21 10.34 -0.71
CA LEU A 123 -6.99 9.31 -1.75
C LEU A 123 -5.99 9.77 -2.84
N THR A 124 -5.60 11.04 -2.77
CA THR A 124 -4.52 11.67 -3.52
C THR A 124 -3.77 12.61 -2.58
N GLY A 125 -2.46 12.75 -2.75
CA GLY A 125 -1.68 13.69 -1.96
C GLY A 125 -0.19 13.54 -2.22
N GLU A 126 0.60 14.20 -1.39
CA GLU A 126 2.06 14.09 -1.40
C GLU A 126 2.51 13.15 -0.27
N PHE A 127 3.64 12.49 -0.46
CA PHE A 127 4.34 11.82 0.63
C PHE A 127 5.07 12.85 1.49
N GLU A 128 5.20 12.56 2.78
CA GLU A 128 6.04 13.29 3.71
C GLU A 128 7.45 12.69 3.76
N TRP A 129 8.48 13.54 3.70
CA TRP A 129 9.87 13.13 3.85
C TRP A 129 10.26 12.98 5.32
N ASN A 130 10.65 11.77 5.72
CA ASN A 130 11.00 11.42 7.11
C ASN A 130 12.50 11.17 7.32
N GLY A 131 13.36 11.54 6.36
CA GLY A 131 14.82 11.53 6.50
C GLY A 131 15.55 10.52 5.61
N PRO A 132 15.29 9.21 5.68
CA PRO A 132 15.73 8.26 4.66
C PRO A 132 14.58 7.75 3.78
N ASP A 133 13.34 7.91 4.25
CA ASP A 133 12.13 7.34 3.65
C ASP A 133 11.06 8.42 3.44
N TRP A 134 10.21 8.18 2.47
CA TRP A 134 8.99 8.93 2.19
C TRP A 134 7.79 8.12 2.67
N ALA A 135 6.83 8.74 3.37
CA ALA A 135 5.61 8.05 3.80
C ALA A 135 4.35 8.88 3.52
N ALA A 136 3.30 8.20 3.06
CA ALA A 136 1.92 8.70 3.09
C ALA A 136 1.12 7.74 3.97
N THR A 137 0.87 8.15 5.21
CA THR A 137 0.23 7.30 6.23
C THR A 137 -1.26 7.59 6.26
N GLY A 138 -2.08 6.63 6.72
CA GLY A 138 -3.50 6.84 6.97
C GLY A 138 -4.33 7.30 5.80
N ILE A 139 -3.98 6.84 4.61
CA ILE A 139 -4.79 6.99 3.39
C ILE A 139 -6.12 6.25 3.63
N PRO A 140 -7.29 6.91 3.57
CA PRO A 140 -8.56 6.29 3.95
C PRO A 140 -9.16 5.49 2.80
N ILE A 141 -8.36 4.64 2.15
CA ILE A 141 -8.79 3.76 1.06
C ILE A 141 -9.77 2.70 1.55
N THR A 142 -10.76 2.38 0.72
CA THR A 142 -11.70 1.27 0.93
C THR A 142 -11.50 0.21 -0.16
N PRO A 143 -11.91 -1.06 0.07
CA PRO A 143 -11.81 -2.10 -0.96
C PRO A 143 -12.78 -1.90 -2.12
N TYR A 144 -13.62 -0.86 -2.11
CA TYR A 144 -14.65 -0.65 -3.11
C TYR A 144 -14.22 0.46 -4.09
N THR A 145 -14.08 0.12 -5.36
CA THR A 145 -13.74 1.10 -6.40
C THR A 145 -14.93 2.02 -6.70
N ASP A 146 -14.69 3.16 -7.35
CA ASP A 146 -15.75 4.08 -7.76
C ASP A 146 -16.75 3.41 -8.72
N ALA A 147 -16.25 2.50 -9.57
CA ALA A 147 -17.06 1.78 -10.55
C ALA A 147 -17.87 0.63 -9.95
N ALA A 148 -17.45 0.10 -8.80
CA ALA A 148 -18.08 -1.04 -8.14
C ALA A 148 -18.12 -0.85 -6.61
N PRO A 149 -18.93 0.08 -6.09
CA PRO A 149 -18.94 0.45 -4.67
C PRO A 149 -19.47 -0.64 -3.72
N ALA A 150 -19.86 -1.80 -4.26
CA ALA A 150 -20.41 -2.94 -3.51
C ALA A 150 -19.64 -4.26 -3.76
N VAL A 151 -18.58 -4.24 -4.57
CA VAL A 151 -17.77 -5.42 -4.87
C VAL A 151 -16.35 -5.12 -4.44
N GLU A 152 -15.79 -5.96 -3.55
CA GLU A 152 -14.41 -5.79 -3.11
C GLU A 152 -13.41 -6.02 -4.24
N ASP A 153 -12.49 -5.07 -4.37
CA ASP A 153 -11.21 -5.16 -5.06
C ASP A 153 -10.10 -4.90 -4.03
N PRO A 154 -9.62 -5.95 -3.33
CA PRO A 154 -8.74 -5.77 -2.18
C PRO A 154 -7.27 -5.51 -2.54
N TYR A 155 -6.90 -5.60 -3.83
CA TYR A 155 -5.52 -5.48 -4.30
C TYR A 155 -5.35 -4.37 -5.35
N GLN A 156 -6.01 -3.23 -5.10
CA GLN A 156 -5.87 -2.03 -5.94
C GLN A 156 -4.41 -1.56 -6.02
N GLN A 157 -4.06 -0.85 -7.09
CA GLN A 157 -2.75 -0.24 -7.26
C GLN A 157 -2.82 1.28 -7.05
N ALA A 158 -1.92 1.80 -6.23
CA ALA A 158 -1.67 3.23 -6.21
C ALA A 158 -0.78 3.61 -7.41
N LEU A 159 -0.80 4.89 -7.78
CA LEU A 159 0.12 5.49 -8.71
C LEU A 159 0.97 6.50 -7.95
N VAL A 160 2.29 6.26 -7.92
CA VAL A 160 3.28 7.14 -7.30
C VAL A 160 4.09 7.81 -8.39
N ILE A 161 4.25 9.14 -8.32
CA ILE A 161 4.95 9.93 -9.33
C ILE A 161 5.98 10.82 -8.62
N LEU A 162 7.24 10.70 -9.05
CA LEU A 162 8.32 11.60 -8.66
C LEU A 162 8.40 12.75 -9.66
N ARG A 163 8.46 13.98 -9.15
CA ARG A 163 8.64 15.19 -9.96
C ARG A 163 9.83 16.00 -9.51
N ASP A 164 10.44 16.73 -10.45
CA ASP A 164 11.41 17.77 -10.11
C ASP A 164 10.71 19.02 -9.54
N GLY A 165 11.51 20.00 -9.06
CA GLY A 165 10.98 21.26 -8.52
C GLY A 165 10.24 22.14 -9.54
N GLN A 166 10.23 21.77 -10.82
CA GLN A 166 9.50 22.42 -11.91
C GLN A 166 8.23 21.64 -12.31
N GLY A 167 7.99 20.48 -11.69
CA GLY A 167 6.82 19.62 -11.91
C GLY A 167 7.00 18.58 -13.03
N ALA A 168 8.17 18.47 -13.66
CA ALA A 168 8.42 17.46 -14.67
C ALA A 168 8.54 16.08 -14.01
N GLU A 169 7.89 15.08 -14.59
CA GLU A 169 7.96 13.71 -14.09
C GLU A 169 9.34 13.10 -14.36
N LEU A 170 9.97 12.61 -13.29
CA LEU A 170 11.28 11.96 -13.33
C LEU A 170 11.16 10.44 -13.35
N HIS A 171 10.18 9.89 -12.64
CA HIS A 171 9.93 8.46 -12.55
C HIS A 171 8.53 8.19 -11.98
N ARG A 172 7.99 6.98 -12.20
CA ARG A 172 6.73 6.52 -11.60
C ARG A 172 6.83 5.08 -11.10
N SER A 173 6.03 4.73 -10.10
CA SER A 173 5.85 3.36 -9.61
C SER A 173 4.38 3.07 -9.31
N ARG A 174 4.03 1.79 -9.19
CA ARG A 174 2.66 1.32 -8.96
C ARG A 174 2.61 0.26 -7.86
N PRO A 175 2.74 0.64 -6.59
CA PRO A 175 2.62 -0.31 -5.50
C PRO A 175 1.18 -0.79 -5.36
N VAL A 176 1.01 -2.02 -4.88
CA VAL A 176 -0.29 -2.49 -4.40
C VAL A 176 -0.62 -1.74 -3.11
N ILE A 177 -1.87 -1.30 -2.96
CA ILE A 177 -2.41 -0.62 -1.78
C ILE A 177 -3.56 -1.46 -1.20
N PRO A 178 -3.24 -2.55 -0.49
CA PRO A 178 -4.22 -3.58 -0.18
C PRO A 178 -5.08 -3.23 1.02
N VAL A 179 -6.40 -3.33 0.86
CA VAL A 179 -7.38 -3.14 1.94
C VAL A 179 -8.55 -4.11 1.76
N SER A 180 -9.14 -4.63 2.85
CA SER A 180 -10.30 -5.53 2.77
C SER A 180 -11.20 -5.42 4.00
N THR A 181 -12.47 -5.83 3.88
CA THR A 181 -13.39 -6.05 5.01
C THR A 181 -13.49 -7.51 5.46
N GLU A 182 -12.63 -8.39 4.93
CA GLU A 182 -12.68 -9.86 5.07
C GLU A 182 -12.69 -10.40 6.52
N VAL A 183 -12.26 -9.62 7.52
CA VAL A 183 -12.32 -10.05 8.94
C VAL A 183 -13.75 -10.48 9.35
N ASN A 184 -14.79 -10.04 8.61
CA ASN A 184 -16.14 -10.60 8.50
C ASN A 184 -16.60 -11.48 9.68
N CYS A 185 -16.58 -10.91 10.89
CA CYS A 185 -16.80 -11.65 12.13
C CYS A 185 -18.22 -12.22 12.23
N VAL A 186 -19.18 -11.51 11.65
CA VAL A 186 -20.60 -11.86 11.68
C VAL A 186 -20.97 -12.58 10.39
N SER A 187 -20.80 -13.89 10.40
CA SER A 187 -21.04 -14.75 9.25
C SER A 187 -21.43 -16.17 9.68
N SER A 188 -21.96 -16.95 8.74
CA SER A 188 -22.36 -18.34 9.00
C SER A 188 -21.15 -19.17 9.45
N GLY A 189 -21.23 -19.75 10.65
CA GLY A 189 -20.14 -20.52 11.26
C GLY A 189 -19.17 -19.70 12.13
N CYS A 190 -19.34 -18.38 12.20
CA CYS A 190 -18.58 -17.48 13.06
C CYS A 190 -19.49 -16.91 14.17
N HIS A 191 -19.71 -15.59 14.22
CA HIS A 191 -20.59 -14.96 15.22
C HIS A 191 -21.98 -14.66 14.66
N SER A 192 -23.01 -14.81 15.50
CA SER A 192 -24.41 -14.54 15.11
C SER A 192 -24.75 -13.05 15.04
N SER A 193 -24.02 -12.20 15.74
CA SER A 193 -24.19 -10.74 15.77
C SER A 193 -22.98 -10.06 16.41
N VAL A 194 -22.83 -8.75 16.22
CA VAL A 194 -21.86 -7.95 16.98
C VAL A 194 -22.16 -7.99 18.47
N THR A 195 -23.43 -7.96 18.88
CA THR A 195 -23.82 -8.08 20.29
C THR A 195 -23.31 -9.38 20.92
N ASN A 196 -23.30 -10.50 20.19
CA ASN A 196 -22.72 -11.75 20.68
C ASN A 196 -21.20 -11.63 20.94
N ILE A 197 -20.48 -10.85 20.14
CA ILE A 197 -19.06 -10.56 20.35
C ILE A 197 -18.88 -9.67 21.58
N LEU A 198 -19.67 -8.59 21.70
CA LEU A 198 -19.60 -7.66 22.82
C LEU A 198 -19.91 -8.32 24.17
N ASN A 199 -20.90 -9.22 24.21
CA ASN A 199 -21.28 -9.96 25.41
C ASN A 199 -20.17 -10.89 25.94
N MET A 200 -19.08 -11.11 25.20
CA MET A 200 -17.90 -11.81 25.75
C MET A 200 -17.15 -11.01 26.83
N HIS A 201 -17.58 -9.78 27.11
CA HIS A 201 -17.06 -8.91 28.16
C HIS A 201 -18.03 -8.78 29.35
N GLU A 202 -18.98 -9.70 29.51
CA GLU A 202 -20.01 -9.63 30.57
C GLU A 202 -19.45 -9.55 32.00
N ASP A 203 -18.26 -10.11 32.21
CA ASP A 203 -17.55 -10.09 33.49
C ASP A 203 -16.57 -8.92 33.64
N GLU A 204 -16.42 -8.07 32.61
CA GLU A 204 -15.49 -6.94 32.61
C GLU A 204 -16.16 -5.69 33.21
N GLY A 205 -15.80 -5.37 34.46
CA GLY A 205 -16.36 -4.24 35.18
C GLY A 205 -16.21 -2.91 34.45
N GLY A 206 -17.31 -2.20 34.23
CA GLY A 206 -17.35 -0.90 33.55
C GLY A 206 -17.49 -0.98 32.02
N PHE A 207 -17.54 -2.18 31.44
CA PHE A 207 -17.92 -2.37 30.06
C PHE A 207 -19.45 -2.36 29.91
N ASP A 208 -19.96 -1.61 28.93
CA ASP A 208 -21.38 -1.59 28.57
C ASP A 208 -21.53 -1.86 27.07
N PRO A 209 -22.05 -3.04 26.67
CA PRO A 209 -22.25 -3.38 25.25
C PRO A 209 -23.28 -2.50 24.54
N ALA A 210 -24.08 -1.72 25.29
CA ALA A 210 -25.04 -0.77 24.72
C ALA A 210 -24.42 0.59 24.39
N ASN A 211 -23.23 0.90 24.89
CA ASN A 211 -22.54 2.17 24.63
C ASN A 211 -21.76 2.12 23.30
N GLN A 212 -22.49 2.00 22.20
CA GLN A 212 -21.96 1.88 20.84
C GLN A 212 -21.81 3.26 20.17
N PRO A 213 -20.83 3.42 19.25
CA PRO A 213 -19.90 2.40 18.77
C PRO A 213 -18.70 2.21 19.71
N ILE A 214 -18.17 0.98 19.78
CA ILE A 214 -17.02 0.64 20.64
C ILE A 214 -15.76 0.47 19.79
N LEU A 215 -14.71 1.24 20.10
CA LEU A 215 -13.38 1.04 19.53
C LEU A 215 -12.67 -0.09 20.27
N CYS A 216 -12.41 -1.23 19.61
CA CYS A 216 -11.72 -2.37 20.23
C CYS A 216 -10.34 -1.96 20.77
N ALA A 217 -9.68 -1.04 20.06
CA ALA A 217 -8.37 -0.50 20.41
C ALA A 217 -8.35 0.37 21.68
N GLN A 218 -9.52 0.75 22.22
CA GLN A 218 -9.60 1.50 23.47
C GLN A 218 -9.08 0.69 24.67
N CYS A 219 -9.32 -0.62 24.68
CA CYS A 219 -8.86 -1.52 25.73
C CYS A 219 -7.80 -2.51 25.23
N HIS A 220 -7.94 -2.99 23.99
CA HIS A 220 -7.03 -3.98 23.40
C HIS A 220 -6.05 -3.33 22.43
N GLY A 221 -4.78 -3.25 22.78
CA GLY A 221 -3.78 -2.62 21.93
C GLY A 221 -3.77 -3.18 20.49
N SER A 222 -3.57 -2.28 19.53
CA SER A 222 -3.47 -2.57 18.11
C SER A 222 -2.35 -1.69 17.55
N THR A 223 -1.28 -2.29 17.03
CA THR A 223 -0.07 -1.52 16.66
C THR A 223 -0.33 -0.37 15.68
N PRO A 224 -1.24 -0.45 14.69
CA PRO A 224 -1.55 0.68 13.82
C PRO A 224 -2.27 1.84 14.53
N LEU A 225 -2.92 1.62 15.68
CA LEU A 225 -3.74 2.62 16.37
C LEU A 225 -3.14 3.07 17.72
N THR A 226 -2.53 2.16 18.47
CA THR A 226 -2.02 2.38 19.83
C THR A 226 -0.50 2.31 19.92
N GLY A 227 0.20 2.11 18.80
CA GLY A 227 1.65 2.00 18.75
C GLY A 227 2.16 0.80 19.56
N PRO A 228 3.24 0.96 20.36
CA PRO A 228 3.83 -0.15 21.13
C PRO A 228 3.05 -0.51 22.40
N ASN A 229 1.93 0.15 22.68
CA ASN A 229 1.14 -0.09 23.89
C ASN A 229 0.12 -1.23 23.70
N PRO A 230 0.21 -2.33 24.49
CA PRO A 230 -0.75 -3.43 24.43
C PRO A 230 -2.14 -3.10 24.99
N GLY A 231 -2.35 -1.93 25.61
CA GLY A 231 -3.62 -1.56 26.24
C GLY A 231 -3.86 -2.29 27.57
N THR A 232 -4.97 -1.95 28.24
CA THR A 232 -5.34 -2.52 29.56
C THR A 232 -5.73 -3.99 29.48
N ALA A 233 -6.24 -4.44 28.33
CA ALA A 233 -6.70 -5.80 28.09
C ALA A 233 -5.73 -6.64 27.24
N GLY A 234 -4.55 -6.11 26.92
CA GLY A 234 -3.54 -6.75 26.08
C GLY A 234 -3.85 -6.69 24.58
N TRP A 235 -2.91 -7.16 23.75
CA TRP A 235 -3.01 -7.10 22.29
C TRP A 235 -4.29 -7.74 21.74
N PHE A 236 -5.04 -7.00 20.90
CA PHE A 236 -6.25 -7.51 20.26
C PHE A 236 -5.97 -8.76 19.42
N SER A 237 -4.92 -8.72 18.60
CA SER A 237 -4.50 -9.86 17.76
C SER A 237 -4.23 -11.12 18.57
N ARG A 238 -3.62 -11.00 19.76
CA ARG A 238 -3.39 -12.13 20.65
C ARG A 238 -4.69 -12.70 21.19
N ARG A 239 -5.65 -11.84 21.57
CA ARG A 239 -6.97 -12.28 22.08
C ARG A 239 -7.75 -13.01 21.00
N ILE A 240 -7.79 -12.47 19.79
CA ILE A 240 -8.48 -13.09 18.65
C ILE A 240 -7.82 -14.41 18.28
N HIS A 241 -6.51 -14.47 18.05
CA HIS A 241 -5.85 -15.72 17.67
C HIS A 241 -5.95 -16.81 18.74
N HIS A 242 -5.91 -16.45 20.03
CA HIS A 242 -6.10 -17.41 21.10
C HIS A 242 -7.54 -17.93 21.18
N ARG A 243 -8.55 -17.08 20.91
CA ARG A 243 -9.95 -17.51 20.94
C ARG A 243 -10.32 -18.41 19.74
N HIS A 244 -9.60 -18.23 18.64
CA HIS A 244 -9.77 -18.97 17.39
C HIS A 244 -8.63 -19.98 17.16
N ASP A 245 -8.01 -20.49 18.23
CA ASP A 245 -7.10 -21.63 18.13
C ASP A 245 -7.94 -22.90 17.92
N PHE A 246 -8.48 -23.08 16.71
CA PHE A 246 -9.28 -24.25 16.34
C PHE A 246 -8.41 -25.52 16.49
N LYS A 247 -8.45 -26.11 17.68
CA LYS A 247 -7.84 -27.41 18.00
C LYS A 247 -8.85 -28.52 17.84
#